data_AF-A0A938I788-F1
#
_entry.id   AF-A0A938I788-F1
#
_cell.length_a   1.000
_cell.length_b   1.000
_cell.length_c   1.000
_cell.angle_alpha   90.00
_cell.angle_beta   90.00
_cell.angle_gamma   90.00
#
_symmetry.space_group_name_H-M   'P 1'
#
loop_
_entity.id
_entity.type
_entity.pdbx_description
1 polymer ?
#
loop_
_entity_poly.entity_id
_entity_poly.type
_entity_poly.pdbx_seq_one_letter_code
_entity_poly.pdbx_strand_id
1 'polypeptide(L)' 'MSFQIDCPNCGCRPVWEFHYGGPSRQRPEGSVTERQWAEFLYNRPNIAGEQTEWWYHR' A
#
# COMPACT_ATOMS: atom_id res chain seq x y z
N MET A 1 20.20 -12.39 -3.99
CA MET A 1 19.27 -12.55 -2.85
C MET A 1 18.07 -11.67 -3.15
N SER A 2 16.86 -12.24 -3.15
CA SER A 2 15.64 -11.49 -3.43
C SER A 2 15.00 -10.96 -2.16
N PHE A 3 14.34 -9.81 -2.26
CA PHE A 3 13.48 -9.29 -1.22
C PHE A 3 12.36 -10.29 -0.91
N GLN A 4 12.12 -10.55 0.38
CA GLN A 4 11.14 -11.51 0.88
C GLN A 4 10.08 -10.76 1.70
N ILE A 5 8.84 -11.22 1.61
CA ILE A 5 7.71 -10.70 2.36
C ILE A 5 7.11 -11.87 3.16
N ASP A 6 6.85 -11.65 4.45
CA ASP A 6 6.19 -12.64 5.29
C ASP A 6 4.68 -12.55 5.11
N CYS A 7 4.12 -13.44 4.30
CA CYS A 7 2.68 -13.51 4.09
C CYS A 7 2.02 -14.13 5.33
N PRO A 8 1.03 -13.46 5.96
CA PRO A 8 0.35 -13.99 7.14
C PRO A 8 -0.28 -15.38 6.94
N ASN A 9 -0.59 -15.75 5.70
CA ASN A 9 -1.23 -17.02 5.37
C ASN A 9 -0.27 -18.07 4.79
N CYS A 10 0.86 -17.65 4.20
CA CYS A 10 1.74 -18.53 3.41
C CYS A 10 3.21 -18.55 3.88
N GLY A 11 3.53 -17.74 4.89
CA GLY A 11 4.88 -17.53 5.42
C GLY A 11 5.77 -16.68 4.51
N CYS A 12 7.08 -16.78 4.75
CA CYS A 12 8.11 -16.07 4.00
C CYS A 12 8.11 -16.48 2.52
N ARG A 13 7.83 -15.52 1.65
CA ARG A 13 7.72 -15.70 0.21
C ARG A 13 8.45 -14.60 -0.55
N PRO A 14 8.93 -14.89 -1.75
CA PRO A 14 9.64 -13.90 -2.54
C PRO A 14 8.73 -12.82 -3.12
N VAL A 15 9.23 -11.58 -3.20
CA VAL A 15 8.43 -10.40 -3.60
C VAL A 15 7.71 -10.51 -4.95
N TRP A 16 8.23 -11.27 -5.92
CA TRP A 16 7.60 -11.36 -7.25
C TRP A 16 6.23 -12.06 -7.23
N GLU A 17 5.93 -12.86 -6.20
CA GLU A 17 4.60 -13.42 -5.99
C GLU A 17 3.57 -12.34 -5.58
N PHE A 18 4.04 -11.18 -5.11
CA PHE A 18 3.20 -10.13 -4.58
C PHE A 18 2.96 -9.00 -5.61
N HIS A 19 1.82 -8.33 -5.47
CA HIS A 19 1.51 -7.08 -6.13
C HIS A 19 1.62 -5.93 -5.12
N TYR A 20 2.37 -4.88 -5.49
CA TYR A 20 2.49 -3.67 -4.69
C TYR A 20 1.26 -2.77 -4.89
N GLY A 21 0.51 -2.50 -3.81
CA GLY A 21 -0.67 -1.63 -3.86
C GLY A 21 -0.42 -0.19 -3.40
N GLY A 22 0.82 0.16 -3.09
CA GLY A 22 1.17 1.50 -2.63
C GLY A 22 1.12 1.67 -1.11
N PRO A 23 1.31 2.91 -0.63
CA PRO A 23 1.23 3.23 0.79
C PRO A 23 -0.17 3.00 1.34
N SER A 24 -0.22 2.35 2.51
CA SER A 24 -1.46 2.03 3.22
C SER A 24 -2.17 3.31 3.62
N ARG A 25 -3.41 3.49 3.16
CA ARG A 25 -4.21 4.70 3.39
C ARG A 25 -5.68 4.37 3.54
N GLN A 26 -6.35 5.13 4.40
CA GLN A 26 -7.78 5.03 4.59
C GLN A 26 -8.50 5.77 3.47
N ARG A 27 -9.52 5.12 2.89
CA ARG A 27 -10.42 5.76 1.93
C ARG A 27 -11.29 6.79 2.66
N PRO A 28 -11.49 8.01 2.11
CA PRO A 28 -12.41 8.98 2.69
C PRO A 28 -13.84 8.42 2.73
N GLU A 29 -14.52 8.62 3.85
CA GLU A 29 -15.91 8.16 4.08
C GLU A 29 -16.83 9.36 4.37
N GLY A 30 -18.13 9.21 4.09
CA GLY A 30 -19.14 10.25 4.34
C GLY A 30 -19.17 11.38 3.31
N SER A 31 -19.61 12.57 3.73
CA SER A 31 -19.63 13.76 2.88
C SER A 31 -18.24 14.39 2.87
N VAL A 32 -17.53 14.19 1.77
CA VAL A 32 -16.16 14.68 1.55
C VAL A 32 -16.14 15.62 0.35
N THR A 33 -15.30 16.65 0.44
CA THR A 33 -15.16 17.64 -0.62
C THR A 33 -14.45 17.05 -1.85
N GLU A 34 -14.68 17.63 -3.02
CA GLU A 34 -13.96 17.25 -4.25
C GLU A 34 -12.44 17.35 -4.08
N ARG A 35 -11.97 18.36 -3.34
CA ARG A 35 -10.54 18.53 -3.01
C ARG A 35 -10.00 17.34 -2.22
N GLN A 36 -10.70 16.90 -1.18
CA GLN A 36 -10.26 15.75 -0.38
C GLN A 36 -10.25 14.47 -1.21
N TRP A 37 -11.23 14.31 -2.11
CA TRP A 37 -11.22 13.22 -3.08
C TRP A 37 -10.02 13.28 -4.01
N ALA A 38 -9.71 14.44 -4.58
CA ALA A 38 -8.56 14.62 -5.46
C ALA A 38 -7.24 14.32 -4.72
N GLU A 39 -7.09 14.79 -3.48
CA GLU A 39 -5.92 14.48 -2.65
C GLU A 39 -5.81 12.97 -2.39
N PHE A 40 -6.89 12.27 -2.07
CA PHE A 40 -6.87 10.81 -1.91
C PHE A 40 -6.52 10.07 -3.21
N LEU A 41 -7.08 10.50 -4.34
CA LEU A 41 -6.91 9.83 -5.63
C LEU A 41 -5.51 10.03 -6.20
N TYR A 42 -4.97 11.23 -6.13
CA TYR A 42 -3.75 11.61 -6.86
C TYR A 42 -2.52 11.76 -5.97
N ASN A 43 -2.67 12.16 -4.70
CA ASN A 43 -1.51 12.35 -3.84
C ASN A 43 -1.13 11.03 -3.15
N ARG A 44 0.17 10.77 -3.10
CA ARG A 44 0.77 9.61 -2.44
C ARG A 44 1.90 10.09 -1.53
N PRO A 45 1.99 9.63 -0.27
CA PRO A 45 3.20 9.85 0.51
C PRO A 45 4.38 9.14 -0.19
N ASN A 46 5.53 9.79 -0.18
CA ASN A 46 6.78 9.27 -0.69
C ASN A 46 7.85 9.47 0.38
N ILE A 47 7.76 8.65 1.43
CA ILE A 47 8.58 8.81 2.62
C ILE A 47 9.97 8.26 2.33
N ALA A 48 11.00 9.09 2.53
CA ALA A 48 12.40 8.65 2.51
C ALA A 48 12.74 8.04 3.88
N GLY A 49 12.28 6.81 4.13
CA GLY A 49 12.42 6.13 5.41
C GLY A 49 11.42 4.98 5.56
N GLU A 50 11.07 4.66 6.80
CA GLU A 50 10.05 3.64 7.09
C GLU A 50 8.68 4.08 6.59
N GLN A 51 8.00 3.19 5.86
CA GLN A 51 6.69 3.42 5.28
C GLN A 51 5.79 2.20 5.49
N THR A 52 4.53 2.45 5.82
CA THR A 52 3.51 1.40 5.84
C THR A 52 2.88 1.26 4.47
N GLU A 53 2.94 0.05 3.94
CA GLU A 53 2.55 -0.28 2.57
C GLU A 53 1.54 -1.41 2.53
N TRP A 54 0.83 -1.51 1.41
CA TRP A 54 -0.09 -2.60 1.15
C TRP A 54 0.45 -3.52 0.06
N TRP A 55 0.44 -4.82 0.35
CA TRP A 55 0.94 -5.88 -0.53
C TRP A 55 -0.11 -6.99 -0.64
N TYR A 56 -0.30 -7.51 -1.85
CA TYR A 56 -1.23 -8.60 -2.13
C TYR A 56 -0.50 -9.83 -2.67
N HIS A 57 -0.64 -10.95 -1.98
CA HIS A 57 -0.14 -12.25 -2.47
C HIS A 57 -1.12 -12.79 -3.52
N ARG A 58 -0.69 -12.84 -4.78
CA ARG A 58 -1.53 -13.21 -5.93
C ARG A 58 -1.78 -14.70 -6.04
#